data_AF-A0A0C1RL75-F1
#
_entry.id   AF-A0A0C1RL75-F1
#
_cell.length_a   1.000
_cell.length_b   1.000
_cell.length_c   1.000
_cell.angle_alpha   90.00
_cell.angle_beta   90.00
_cell.angle_gamma   90.00
#
_symmetry.space_group_name_H-M   'P 1'
#
loop_
_entity.id
_entity.type
_entity.pdbx_description
1 polymer ?
#
loop_
_entity_poly.entity_id
_entity_poly.type
_entity_poly.pdbx_seq_one_letter_code
_entity_poly.pdbx_strand_id
1 'polypeptide(L)' 'MIYEERIYRSLINKANLVSYNAKIAESDLLISSDTNLTDEALKSLAKHRYSLETYIKNHPE' A
#
# COMPACT_ATOMS: atom_id res chain seq x y z
N MET A 1 18.98 21.59 17.06
CA MET A 1 17.57 21.69 16.62
C MET A 1 16.69 21.53 17.83
N ILE A 2 15.75 22.44 18.06
CA ILE A 2 14.77 22.32 19.15
C ILE A 2 13.71 21.31 18.69
N TYR A 3 13.43 20.30 19.49
CA TYR A 3 12.35 19.35 19.21
C TYR A 3 11.01 20.07 19.33
N GLU A 4 10.20 19.99 18.27
CA GLU A 4 8.83 20.50 18.26
C GLU A 4 7.87 19.30 18.24
N GLU A 5 7.00 19.23 19.24
CA GLU A 5 6.06 18.14 19.38
C GLU A 5 5.01 18.17 18.27
N ARG A 6 4.87 17.06 17.55
CA ARG A 6 3.93 16.95 16.43
C ARG A 6 2.56 16.50 16.92
N ILE A 7 1.78 17.44 17.45
CA ILE A 7 0.46 17.19 18.07
C ILE A 7 -0.48 16.42 17.14
N TYR A 8 -0.46 16.68 15.82
CA TYR A 8 -1.31 15.94 14.88
C TYR A 8 -1.09 14.41 14.89
N ARG A 9 0.07 13.92 15.34
CA ARG A 9 0.36 12.47 15.44
C ARG A 9 -0.38 11.81 16.58
N SER A 10 -0.80 12.55 17.61
CA SER A 10 -1.64 12.00 18.68
C SER A 10 -3.08 11.76 18.21
N LEU A 11 -3.48 12.37 17.09
CA LEU A 11 -4.78 12.12 16.45
C LEU A 11 -4.83 10.78 15.71
N ILE A 12 -3.67 10.17 15.41
CA ILE A 12 -3.61 8.86 14.75
C ILE A 12 -3.90 7.79 15.80
N ASN A 13 -5.11 7.24 15.76
CA ASN A 13 -5.47 6.07 16.55
C ASN A 13 -4.90 4.79 15.89
N LYS A 14 -3.70 4.38 16.33
CA LYS A 14 -3.08 3.14 15.85
C LYS A 14 -3.77 1.86 16.35
N ALA A 15 -4.57 1.95 17.42
CA ALA A 15 -5.18 0.77 18.04
C ALA A 15 -6.27 0.13 17.16
N ASN A 16 -6.84 0.89 16.23
CA ASN A 16 -7.96 0.46 15.37
C ASN A 16 -7.53 0.11 13.94
N LEU A 17 -6.22 -0.04 13.68
CA LEU A 17 -5.75 -0.42 12.36
C LEU A 17 -5.68 -1.95 12.22
N VAL A 18 -6.33 -2.48 11.21
CA VAL A 18 -6.18 -3.85 10.76
C VAL A 18 -5.02 -3.91 9.78
N SER A 19 -4.07 -4.82 10.02
CA SER A 19 -2.94 -5.03 9.13
C SER A 19 -3.15 -6.29 8.29
N TYR A 20 -2.88 -6.20 6.99
CA TYR A 20 -3.06 -7.29 6.03
C TYR A 20 -2.02 -7.21 4.91
N ASN A 21 -1.81 -8.33 4.23
CA ASN A 21 -0.88 -8.45 3.12
C ASN A 21 -1.63 -8.44 1.78
N ALA A 22 -1.09 -7.71 0.80
CA ALA A 22 -1.51 -7.78 -0.60
C ALA A 22 -0.31 -8.19 -1.45
N LYS A 23 -0.29 -9.46 -1.89
CA LYS A 23 0.84 -10.05 -2.58
C LYS A 23 0.46 -10.59 -3.96
N ILE A 24 1.18 -10.15 -4.99
CA ILE A 24 1.09 -10.66 -6.36
C ILE A 24 2.51 -10.74 -6.92
N ALA A 25 2.99 -11.95 -7.18
CA ALA A 25 4.35 -12.24 -7.62
C ALA A 25 5.40 -11.55 -6.73
N GLU A 26 6.24 -10.67 -7.28
CA GLU A 26 7.28 -9.93 -6.56
C GLU A 26 6.75 -8.72 -5.79
N SER A 27 5.52 -8.28 -6.05
CA SER A 27 4.90 -7.19 -5.29
C SER A 27 4.33 -7.72 -3.99
N ASP A 28 4.96 -7.37 -2.88
CA ASP A 28 4.60 -7.81 -1.53
C ASP A 28 4.39 -6.58 -0.64
N LEU A 29 3.12 -6.29 -0.31
CA LEU A 29 2.74 -5.10 0.45
C LEU A 29 2.15 -5.48 1.80
N LEU A 30 2.66 -4.89 2.87
CA LEU A 30 2.02 -4.88 4.20
C LEU A 30 1.29 -3.55 4.38
N ILE A 31 -0.04 -3.60 4.49
CA ILE A 31 -0.91 -2.43 4.59
C ILE A 31 -1.62 -2.45 5.94
N SER A 32 -1.76 -1.28 6.57
CA SER A 32 -2.57 -1.08 7.77
C SER A 32 -3.60 0.01 7.52
N SER A 33 -4.89 -0.30 7.69
CA SER A 33 -5.99 0.65 7.56
C SER A 33 -7.09 0.40 8.60
N ASP A 34 -8.02 1.34 8.73
CA ASP A 34 -9.15 1.26 9.66
C ASP A 34 -10.13 0.11 9.34
N THR A 35 -10.14 -0.34 8.10
CA THR A 35 -10.91 -1.48 7.60
C THR A 35 -10.02 -2.41 6.78
N ASN A 36 -10.41 -3.67 6.63
CA ASN A 36 -9.70 -4.60 5.78
C ASN A 36 -10.07 -4.34 4.31
N LEU A 37 -9.11 -3.86 3.51
CA LEU A 37 -9.27 -3.57 2.08
C LEU A 37 -8.39 -4.51 1.22
N THR A 38 -8.23 -5.77 1.64
CA THR A 38 -7.38 -6.73 0.93
C THR A 38 -7.83 -6.91 -0.52
N ASP A 39 -9.13 -7.02 -0.77
CA ASP A 39 -9.67 -7.24 -2.12
C ASP A 39 -9.45 -6.03 -3.04
N GLU A 40 -9.69 -4.82 -2.53
CA GLU A 40 -9.45 -3.57 -3.24
C GLU A 40 -7.96 -3.37 -3.52
N ALA A 41 -7.10 -3.68 -2.53
CA ALA A 41 -5.66 -3.60 -2.66
C ALA A 41 -5.14 -4.58 -3.72
N LEU A 42 -5.60 -5.84 -3.70
CA LEU A 42 -5.25 -6.85 -4.71
C LEU A 42 -5.71 -6.44 -6.11
N LYS A 43 -6.95 -5.95 -6.24
CA LYS A 43 -7.50 -5.47 -7.53
C LYS A 43 -6.70 -4.29 -8.08
N SER A 44 -6.37 -3.32 -7.22
CA SER A 44 -5.55 -2.18 -7.61
C SER A 44 -4.13 -2.62 -7.99
N LEU A 45 -3.51 -3.49 -7.20
CA LEU A 45 -2.17 -4.01 -7.46
C LEU A 45 -2.12 -4.75 -8.79
N ALA A 46 -3.08 -5.63 -9.07
CA ALA A 46 -3.18 -6.34 -10.34
C ALA A 46 -3.30 -5.37 -11.53
N LYS A 47 -4.16 -4.34 -11.41
CA LYS A 47 -4.34 -3.32 -12.48
C LYS A 47 -3.03 -2.60 -12.80
N HIS A 48 -2.32 -2.12 -11.78
CA HIS A 48 -1.08 -1.35 -11.99
C HIS A 48 0.06 -2.24 -12.49
N ARG A 49 0.19 -3.46 -11.95
CA ARG A 49 1.14 -4.46 -12.46
C ARG A 49 0.89 -4.76 -13.92
N TYR A 50 -0.35 -5.07 -14.30
CA TYR A 50 -0.70 -5.35 -15.70
C TYR A 50 -0.30 -4.20 -16.63
N SER A 51 -0.56 -2.95 -16.24
CA SER A 51 -0.15 -1.78 -17.03
C SER A 51 1.38 -1.69 -17.18
N LEU A 52 2.13 -1.92 -16.11
CA LEU A 52 3.61 -1.88 -16.13
C LEU A 52 4.19 -3.03 -16.95
N GLU A 53 3.72 -4.25 -16.72
CA GLU A 53 4.16 -5.45 -17.44
C GLU A 53 3.85 -5.34 -18.93
N THR A 54 2.67 -4.82 -19.30
CA THR A 54 2.30 -4.55 -20.69
C THR A 54 3.23 -3.52 -21.32
N TYR A 55 3.54 -2.43 -20.60
CA TYR A 55 4.46 -1.42 -21.09
C TYR A 55 5.86 -2.01 -21.34
N ILE A 56 6.44 -2.69 -20.35
CA ILE A 56 7.76 -3.34 -20.45
C ILE A 56 7.79 -4.34 -21.62
N LYS A 57 6.73 -5.14 -21.77
CA LYS A 57 6.61 -6.09 -22.88
C LYS A 57 6.60 -5.41 -24.25
N ASN A 58 5.98 -4.25 -24.36
CA ASN A 58 5.88 -3.50 -25.62
C ASN A 58 7.10 -2.60 -25.90
N HIS A 59 7.94 -2.35 -24.88
CA HIS A 59 9.16 -1.55 -24.96
C HIS A 59 10.35 -2.32 -24.37
N PRO A 60 10.86 -3.36 -25.07
CA PRO A 60 11.91 -4.24 -24.56
C PRO A 60 13.34 -3.69 -24.68
N GLU A 61 13.49 -2.48 -25.21
CA GLU A 61 14.75 -1.77 -25.47
C GLU A 61 15.30 -1.04 -24.23
#